data_AF-A0A9W8BEI8-F1
#
_entry.id   AF-A0A9W8BEI8-F1
#
_cell.length_a   1.000
_cell.length_b   1.000
_cell.length_c   1.000
_cell.angle_alpha   90.00
_cell.angle_beta   90.00
_cell.angle_gamma   90.00
#
_symmetry.space_group_name_H-M   'P 1'
#
loop_
_entity.id
_entity.type
_entity.pdbx_description
1 polymer ?
#
loop_
_entity_poly.entity_id
_entity_poly.type
_entity_poly.pdbx_seq_one_letter_code
_entity_poly.pdbx_strand_id
1 'polypeptide(L)'
;MKITDAYSDTATGVTHVYVQQVINNISVANGLANVNLNTKGQVVSSSQSFVITQPQFTSKLNRRGNENIQASLVMAFQALASYVGTSVDSHTMSQVTVSNGDSVYTLSGLPVSVAALGEATAAQSLVQRSDGSVVIAWHIVLRQASGHWWSAHVNADTGIVEAINDWVSSAQEQTSESFRVYPRSVDSPADGLRQLVASPANSQASPRGWVSANTTAGNNAWAQSNPSGGDVWLNNHRPTVSGKKFDFTLDLTKQPSTYVDASITQLFYTVNTMHDLSFIYGFDEQAGNFQDVNYSGVGVGGDYV
;
A
#
# COMPACT_ATOMS: atom_id res chain seq x y z
N MET A 1 12.34 -12.27 -25.20
CA MET A 1 12.59 -12.29 -23.74
C MET A 1 13.43 -11.07 -23.38
N LYS A 2 13.35 -10.60 -22.14
CA LYS A 2 14.11 -9.46 -21.62
C LYS A 2 14.61 -9.82 -20.21
N ILE A 3 15.89 -9.58 -19.93
CA ILE A 3 16.42 -9.66 -18.56
C ILE A 3 15.86 -8.46 -17.80
N THR A 4 15.16 -8.71 -16.69
CA THR A 4 14.59 -7.66 -15.85
C THR A 4 15.53 -7.26 -14.73
N ASP A 5 16.27 -8.24 -14.19
CA ASP A 5 17.25 -8.01 -13.13
C ASP A 5 18.30 -9.13 -13.09
N ALA A 6 19.46 -8.83 -12.54
CA ALA A 6 20.52 -9.79 -12.28
C ALA A 6 21.32 -9.40 -11.04
N TYR A 7 21.45 -10.33 -10.09
CA TYR A 7 22.11 -10.11 -8.82
C TYR A 7 23.11 -11.23 -8.53
N SER A 8 24.30 -10.89 -8.05
CA SER A 8 25.28 -11.88 -7.59
C SER A 8 25.46 -11.76 -6.09
N ASP A 9 25.19 -12.86 -5.38
CA ASP A 9 25.40 -12.96 -3.95
C ASP A 9 26.89 -13.15 -3.66
N THR A 10 27.47 -12.22 -2.90
CA THR A 10 28.89 -12.23 -2.55
C THR A 10 29.26 -13.29 -1.52
N ALA A 11 28.29 -13.79 -0.73
CA ALA A 11 28.52 -14.82 0.26
C ALA A 11 28.53 -16.23 -0.36
N THR A 12 27.64 -16.49 -1.32
CA THR A 12 27.52 -17.81 -1.96
C THR A 12 28.19 -17.89 -3.33
N GLY A 13 28.47 -16.74 -3.97
CA GLY A 13 28.96 -16.67 -5.34
C GLY A 13 27.91 -17.05 -6.40
N VAL A 14 26.65 -17.19 -6.02
CA VAL A 14 25.54 -17.52 -6.93
C VAL A 14 25.02 -16.25 -7.61
N THR A 15 24.84 -16.31 -8.92
CA THR A 15 24.19 -15.25 -9.70
C THR A 15 22.74 -15.63 -10.00
N HIS A 16 21.80 -14.82 -9.55
CA HIS A 16 20.37 -14.90 -9.84
C HIS A 16 20.06 -14.01 -11.05
N VAL A 17 19.42 -14.57 -12.07
CA VAL A 17 18.98 -13.83 -13.27
C VAL A 17 17.47 -13.98 -13.42
N TYR A 18 16.78 -12.86 -13.52
CA TYR A 18 15.33 -12.79 -13.71
C TYR A 18 15.01 -12.36 -15.14
N VAL A 19 14.10 -13.09 -15.78
CA VAL A 19 13.76 -12.91 -17.19
C VAL A 19 12.25 -12.81 -17.36
N GLN A 20 11.80 -11.80 -18.10
CA GLN A 20 10.43 -11.68 -18.56
C GLN A 20 10.32 -12.15 -20.02
N GLN A 21 9.33 -12.98 -20.32
CA GLN A 21 8.96 -13.29 -21.68
C GLN A 21 8.35 -12.06 -22.37
N VAL A 22 8.72 -11.86 -23.63
CA VAL A 22 8.24 -10.77 -24.47
C VAL A 22 7.85 -11.37 -25.82
N ILE A 23 6.65 -11.03 -26.30
CA ILE A 23 6.13 -11.45 -27.62
C ILE A 23 5.75 -10.16 -28.37
N ASN A 24 6.32 -9.94 -29.56
CA ASN A 24 6.16 -8.71 -30.33
C ASN A 24 6.34 -7.43 -29.48
N ASN A 25 7.40 -7.38 -28.67
CA ASN A 25 7.71 -6.29 -27.73
C ASN A 25 6.71 -6.05 -26.59
N ILE A 26 5.71 -6.92 -26.41
CA ILE A 26 4.76 -6.85 -25.29
C ILE A 26 5.14 -7.90 -24.25
N SER A 27 5.25 -7.48 -23.00
CA SER A 27 5.57 -8.35 -21.86
C SER A 27 4.41 -9.30 -21.55
N VAL A 28 4.72 -10.58 -21.37
CA VAL A 28 3.79 -11.57 -20.83
C VAL A 28 3.86 -11.50 -19.31
N ALA A 29 2.89 -10.87 -18.65
CA ALA A 29 2.93 -10.54 -17.22
C ALA A 29 3.35 -11.71 -16.33
N ASN A 30 2.73 -12.87 -16.53
CA ASN A 30 3.01 -14.10 -15.79
C ASN A 30 3.96 -15.06 -16.51
N GLY A 31 4.61 -14.63 -17.59
CA GLY A 31 5.65 -15.37 -18.31
C GLY A 31 7.03 -15.00 -17.78
N LEU A 32 7.41 -15.57 -16.64
CA LEU A 32 8.64 -15.27 -15.92
C LEU A 32 9.59 -16.47 -15.92
N ALA A 33 10.87 -16.20 -15.77
CA ALA A 33 11.86 -17.24 -15.46
C ALA A 33 12.88 -16.71 -14.46
N ASN A 34 13.37 -17.61 -13.61
CA ASN A 34 14.55 -17.39 -12.79
C ASN A 34 15.62 -18.41 -13.19
N VAL A 35 16.86 -17.95 -13.32
CA VAL A 35 18.02 -18.80 -13.61
C VAL A 35 19.10 -18.50 -12.59
N ASN A 36 19.56 -19.52 -11.89
CA ASN A 36 20.61 -19.40 -10.88
C ASN A 36 21.89 -20.02 -11.45
N LEU A 37 23.00 -19.27 -11.42
CA LEU A 37 24.30 -19.65 -11.98
C LEU A 37 25.33 -19.79 -10.85
N ASN A 38 26.25 -20.74 -10.96
CA ASN A 38 27.41 -20.81 -10.09
C ASN A 38 28.51 -19.82 -10.52
N THR A 39 29.59 -19.76 -9.75
CA THR A 39 30.77 -18.90 -10.00
C THR A 39 31.48 -19.13 -11.33
N LYS A 40 31.18 -20.23 -12.04
CA LYS A 40 31.70 -20.55 -13.37
C LYS A 40 30.70 -20.22 -14.49
N GLY A 41 29.56 -19.61 -14.17
CA GLY A 41 28.50 -19.30 -15.12
C GLY A 41 27.64 -20.50 -15.53
N GLN A 42 27.70 -21.62 -14.79
CA GLN A 42 26.92 -22.82 -15.10
C GLN A 42 25.57 -22.77 -14.36
N VAL A 43 24.50 -23.19 -15.02
CA VAL A 43 23.16 -23.25 -14.43
C VAL A 43 23.13 -24.29 -13.31
N VAL A 44 22.76 -23.86 -12.10
CA VAL A 44 22.54 -24.74 -10.93
C VAL A 44 21.06 -25.03 -10.72
N SER A 45 20.19 -24.09 -11.06
CA SER A 45 18.74 -24.30 -11.07
C SER A 45 18.05 -23.28 -11.98
N SER A 46 16.90 -23.65 -12.49
CA SER A 46 16.02 -22.74 -13.23
C SER A 46 14.56 -23.12 -13.03
N SER A 47 13.69 -22.14 -13.12
CA SER A 47 12.25 -22.35 -13.28
C SER A 47 11.69 -21.33 -14.25
N GLN A 48 10.59 -21.68 -14.92
CA GLN A 48 9.92 -20.79 -15.86
C GLN A 48 8.40 -21.04 -15.90
N SER A 49 7.68 -20.01 -16.30
CA SER A 49 6.24 -20.03 -16.62
C SER A 49 5.97 -19.47 -18.02
N PHE A 50 6.92 -19.66 -18.95
CA PHE A 50 6.78 -19.12 -20.30
C PHE A 50 5.63 -19.75 -21.08
N VAL A 51 4.91 -18.89 -21.77
CA VAL A 51 3.87 -19.21 -22.73
C VAL A 51 4.49 -19.88 -23.96
N ILE A 52 3.89 -20.99 -24.39
CA ILE A 52 4.11 -21.55 -25.73
C ILE A 52 3.05 -20.95 -26.65
N THR A 53 3.46 -20.03 -27.52
CA THR A 53 2.52 -19.33 -28.40
C THR A 53 2.08 -20.20 -29.56
N GLN A 54 0.77 -20.15 -29.87
CA GLN A 54 0.25 -20.73 -31.10
C GLN A 54 0.26 -19.69 -32.24
N PRO A 55 0.47 -20.10 -33.51
CA PRO A 55 0.51 -19.18 -34.66
C PRO A 55 -0.74 -18.30 -34.84
N GLN A 56 -1.91 -18.77 -34.39
CA GLN A 56 -3.15 -17.98 -34.39
C GLN A 56 -3.06 -16.72 -33.52
N PHE A 57 -2.33 -16.77 -32.39
CA PHE A 57 -2.23 -15.66 -31.45
C PHE A 57 -1.39 -14.51 -32.01
N THR A 58 -0.27 -14.81 -32.66
CA THR A 58 0.60 -13.79 -33.28
C THR A 58 -0.13 -13.03 -34.39
N SER A 59 -1.01 -13.71 -35.13
CA SER A 59 -1.87 -13.09 -36.13
C SER A 59 -2.90 -12.12 -35.53
N LYS A 60 -3.51 -12.49 -34.39
CA LYS A 60 -4.42 -11.60 -33.64
C LYS A 60 -3.67 -10.36 -33.12
N LEU A 61 -2.48 -10.55 -32.57
CA LEU A 61 -1.65 -9.47 -32.03
C LEU A 61 -1.25 -8.45 -33.11
N ASN A 62 -0.88 -8.92 -34.31
CA ASN A 62 -0.51 -8.04 -35.43
C ASN A 62 -1.70 -7.20 -35.95
N ARG A 63 -2.92 -7.75 -35.96
CA ARG A 63 -4.13 -7.01 -36.40
C ARG A 63 -4.50 -5.87 -35.46
N ARG A 64 -4.16 -6.00 -34.17
CA ARG A 64 -4.47 -5.03 -33.13
C ARG A 64 -3.71 -3.71 -33.24
N GLY A 65 -2.56 -3.69 -33.94
CA GLY A 65 -1.84 -2.44 -34.23
C GLY A 65 -2.68 -1.38 -34.96
N ASN A 66 -3.83 -1.78 -35.53
CA ASN A 66 -4.77 -0.92 -36.25
C ASN A 66 -6.05 -0.58 -35.46
N GLU A 67 -6.21 -1.03 -34.21
CA GLU A 67 -7.39 -0.76 -33.39
C GLU A 67 -7.37 0.64 -32.77
N ASN A 68 -8.55 1.16 -32.41
CA ASN A 68 -8.67 2.40 -31.64
C ASN A 68 -8.20 2.17 -30.19
N ILE A 69 -6.90 2.35 -29.99
CA ILE A 69 -6.19 2.16 -28.71
C ILE A 69 -6.87 2.95 -27.58
N GLN A 70 -7.28 4.18 -27.83
CA GLN A 70 -7.90 5.04 -26.83
C GLN A 70 -9.25 4.47 -26.37
N ALA A 71 -10.11 4.03 -27.29
CA ALA A 71 -11.39 3.44 -26.94
C ALA A 71 -11.24 2.15 -26.12
N SER A 72 -10.30 1.28 -26.51
CA SER A 72 -9.99 0.05 -25.77
C SER A 72 -9.47 0.35 -24.36
N LEU A 73 -8.56 1.32 -24.22
CA LEU A 73 -8.00 1.69 -22.92
C LEU A 73 -9.05 2.32 -22.00
N VAL A 74 -9.91 3.19 -22.52
CA VAL A 74 -11.01 3.81 -21.77
C VAL A 74 -11.97 2.74 -21.24
N MET A 75 -12.37 1.79 -22.08
CA MET A 75 -13.22 0.65 -21.68
C MET A 75 -12.55 -0.15 -20.56
N ALA A 76 -11.28 -0.51 -20.73
CA ALA A 76 -10.53 -1.29 -19.74
C ALA A 76 -10.40 -0.54 -18.41
N PHE A 77 -10.15 0.77 -18.45
CA PHE A 77 -10.09 1.60 -17.25
C PHE A 77 -11.44 1.70 -16.53
N GLN A 78 -12.54 1.91 -17.26
CA GLN A 78 -13.89 1.94 -16.67
C GLN A 78 -14.26 0.61 -16.02
N ALA A 79 -13.90 -0.50 -16.67
CA ALA A 79 -14.12 -1.84 -16.12
C ALA A 79 -13.29 -2.07 -14.84
N LEU A 80 -12.02 -1.63 -14.82
CA LEU A 80 -11.20 -1.68 -13.62
C LEU A 80 -11.79 -0.84 -12.49
N ALA A 81 -12.13 0.43 -12.76
CA ALA A 81 -12.72 1.33 -11.77
C ALA A 81 -13.94 0.67 -11.11
N SER A 82 -14.86 0.15 -11.93
CA SER A 82 -16.05 -0.58 -11.48
C SER A 82 -15.69 -1.80 -10.63
N TYR A 83 -14.68 -2.57 -11.05
CA TYR A 83 -14.21 -3.75 -10.34
C TYR A 83 -13.64 -3.41 -8.95
N VAL A 84 -12.93 -2.30 -8.80
CA VAL A 84 -12.32 -1.85 -7.53
C VAL A 84 -13.23 -0.93 -6.71
N GLY A 85 -14.54 -0.97 -6.96
CA GLY A 85 -15.54 -0.27 -6.16
C GLY A 85 -15.65 1.24 -6.42
N THR A 86 -15.11 1.75 -7.53
CA THR A 86 -15.32 3.13 -7.98
C THR A 86 -16.10 3.15 -9.29
N SER A 87 -16.57 4.32 -9.70
CA SER A 87 -17.25 4.47 -10.99
C SER A 87 -16.87 5.78 -11.64
N VAL A 88 -16.57 5.75 -12.94
CA VAL A 88 -16.41 6.94 -13.76
C VAL A 88 -17.42 6.88 -14.88
N ASP A 89 -18.32 7.85 -14.91
CA ASP A 89 -19.33 7.94 -15.94
C ASP A 89 -18.73 8.25 -17.32
N SER A 90 -19.50 7.98 -18.37
CA SER A 90 -19.06 8.17 -19.76
C SER A 90 -18.79 9.62 -20.13
N HIS A 91 -19.45 10.59 -19.48
CA HIS A 91 -19.23 12.01 -19.74
C HIS A 91 -17.87 12.43 -19.20
N THR A 92 -17.53 12.06 -17.97
CA THR A 92 -16.22 12.29 -17.37
C THR A 92 -15.12 11.60 -18.18
N MET A 93 -15.31 10.34 -18.60
CA MET A 93 -14.33 9.64 -19.44
C MET A 93 -14.13 10.27 -20.82
N SER A 94 -15.13 10.99 -21.36
CA SER A 94 -14.98 11.71 -22.63
C SER A 94 -14.05 12.93 -22.53
N GLN A 95 -13.80 13.42 -21.31
CA GLN A 95 -12.91 14.55 -21.04
C GLN A 95 -11.49 14.11 -20.66
N VAL A 96 -11.29 12.82 -20.36
CA VAL A 96 -9.98 12.26 -20.03
C VAL A 96 -9.07 12.33 -21.25
N THR A 97 -7.87 12.88 -21.04
CA THR A 97 -6.83 12.89 -22.07
C THR A 97 -5.96 11.65 -21.96
N VAL A 98 -5.65 11.04 -23.10
CA VAL A 98 -4.74 9.90 -23.19
C VAL A 98 -3.49 10.36 -23.95
N SER A 99 -2.35 10.36 -23.26
CA SER A 99 -1.04 10.60 -23.88
C SER A 99 -0.24 9.30 -23.96
N ASN A 100 0.71 9.20 -24.88
CA ASN A 100 1.59 8.03 -25.07
C ASN A 100 3.05 8.47 -24.98
N GLY A 101 3.81 7.88 -24.07
CA GLY A 101 5.26 8.02 -23.95
C GLY A 101 5.90 6.64 -23.83
N ASP A 102 6.77 6.28 -24.77
CA ASP A 102 7.55 5.04 -24.75
C ASP A 102 6.73 3.75 -24.49
N SER A 103 5.55 3.63 -25.12
CA SER A 103 4.60 2.50 -24.95
C SER A 103 3.89 2.44 -23.60
N VAL A 104 4.01 3.51 -22.80
CA VAL A 104 3.19 3.76 -21.60
C VAL A 104 2.21 4.87 -21.91
N TYR A 105 0.94 4.62 -21.62
CA TYR A 105 -0.15 5.55 -21.78
C TYR A 105 -0.49 6.18 -20.44
N THR A 106 -0.76 7.48 -20.42
CA THR A 106 -1.24 8.18 -19.22
C THR A 106 -2.64 8.70 -19.48
N LEU A 107 -3.58 8.31 -18.63
CA LEU A 107 -4.93 8.86 -18.55
C LEU A 107 -4.89 10.02 -17.56
N SER A 108 -5.10 11.26 -18.02
CA SER A 108 -5.07 12.47 -17.19
C SER A 108 -6.43 13.16 -17.14
N GLY A 109 -6.70 13.85 -16.04
CA GLY A 109 -7.99 14.52 -15.80
C GLY A 109 -9.04 13.61 -15.16
N LEU A 110 -8.61 12.52 -14.52
CA LEU A 110 -9.49 11.65 -13.76
C LEU A 110 -9.95 12.34 -12.46
N PRO A 111 -11.18 12.12 -11.98
CA PRO A 111 -11.61 12.60 -10.67
C PRO A 111 -10.71 12.05 -9.56
N VAL A 112 -10.39 12.90 -8.58
CA VAL A 112 -9.55 12.52 -7.43
C VAL A 112 -10.19 11.40 -6.59
N SER A 113 -11.52 11.30 -6.62
CA SER A 113 -12.28 10.20 -5.99
C SER A 113 -12.02 8.84 -6.62
N VAL A 114 -11.51 8.78 -7.85
CA VAL A 114 -11.16 7.53 -8.55
C VAL A 114 -9.66 7.33 -8.60
N ALA A 115 -8.90 8.38 -8.91
CA ALA A 115 -7.45 8.34 -8.98
C ALA A 115 -6.85 9.45 -8.12
N ALA A 116 -6.09 9.10 -7.09
CA ALA A 116 -5.60 10.05 -6.07
C ALA A 116 -4.80 11.23 -6.65
N LEU A 117 -4.11 11.02 -7.78
CA LEU A 117 -3.30 12.03 -8.46
C LEU A 117 -4.01 12.65 -9.67
N GLY A 118 -5.29 12.32 -9.89
CA GLY A 118 -6.03 12.69 -11.10
C GLY A 118 -5.52 12.01 -12.37
N GLU A 119 -4.70 10.96 -12.22
CA GLU A 119 -4.11 10.21 -13.32
C GLU A 119 -3.94 8.72 -13.02
N ALA A 120 -3.88 7.92 -14.10
CA ALA A 120 -3.52 6.51 -14.08
C ALA A 120 -2.63 6.19 -15.28
N THR A 121 -1.76 5.19 -15.15
CA THR A 121 -0.90 4.74 -16.25
C THR A 121 -1.32 3.38 -16.77
N ALA A 122 -1.04 3.12 -18.03
CA ALA A 122 -1.35 1.85 -18.67
C ALA A 122 -0.27 1.44 -19.68
N ALA A 123 0.00 0.14 -19.79
CA ALA A 123 0.85 -0.41 -20.85
C ALA A 123 0.19 -1.66 -21.44
N GLN A 124 0.47 -1.97 -22.71
CA GLN A 124 0.01 -3.25 -23.27
C GLN A 124 0.71 -4.40 -22.54
N SER A 125 -0.04 -5.46 -22.28
CA SER A 125 0.41 -6.64 -21.54
C SER A 125 -0.24 -7.90 -22.10
N LEU A 126 0.43 -9.03 -21.96
CA LEU A 126 -0.16 -10.34 -22.25
C LEU A 126 -0.33 -11.12 -20.97
N VAL A 127 -1.42 -11.86 -20.84
CA VAL A 127 -1.69 -12.73 -19.68
C VAL A 127 -1.99 -14.13 -20.16
N GLN A 128 -1.31 -15.13 -19.60
CA GLN A 128 -1.65 -16.53 -19.79
C GLN A 128 -2.74 -16.94 -18.79
N ARG A 129 -3.82 -17.54 -19.28
CA ARG A 129 -4.88 -18.12 -18.45
C ARG A 129 -4.54 -19.56 -18.06
N SER A 130 -5.27 -20.11 -17.08
CA SER A 130 -5.09 -21.48 -16.59
C SER A 130 -5.35 -22.56 -17.66
N ASP A 131 -6.15 -22.27 -18.67
CA ASP A 131 -6.39 -23.14 -19.83
C ASP A 131 -5.24 -23.10 -20.88
N GLY A 132 -4.19 -22.33 -20.61
CA GLY A 132 -3.04 -22.13 -21.49
C GLY A 132 -3.27 -21.11 -22.60
N SER A 133 -4.47 -20.54 -22.74
CA SER A 133 -4.74 -19.45 -23.68
C SER A 133 -4.04 -18.16 -23.24
N VAL A 134 -3.80 -17.28 -24.21
CA VAL A 134 -3.14 -15.99 -23.99
C VAL A 134 -4.08 -14.89 -24.44
N VAL A 135 -4.25 -13.91 -23.58
CA VAL A 135 -5.08 -12.73 -23.86
C VAL A 135 -4.23 -11.48 -23.93
N ILE A 136 -4.71 -10.52 -24.69
CA ILE A 136 -4.15 -9.17 -24.77
C ILE A 136 -4.87 -8.33 -23.73
N ALA A 137 -4.11 -7.69 -22.86
CA ALA A 137 -4.60 -6.91 -21.75
C ALA A 137 -3.92 -5.54 -21.69
N TRP A 138 -4.53 -4.63 -20.93
CA TRP A 138 -3.91 -3.43 -20.42
C TRP A 138 -3.42 -3.71 -19.01
N HIS A 139 -2.11 -3.55 -18.77
CA HIS A 139 -1.58 -3.41 -17.43
C HIS A 139 -1.84 -1.98 -16.98
N ILE A 140 -2.82 -1.78 -16.10
CA ILE A 140 -3.22 -0.48 -15.57
C ILE A 140 -2.71 -0.36 -14.13
N VAL A 141 -2.04 0.75 -13.85
CA VAL A 141 -1.62 1.13 -12.51
C VAL A 141 -2.50 2.28 -12.03
N LEU A 142 -3.26 2.03 -10.96
CA LEU A 142 -4.25 2.96 -10.42
C LEU A 142 -4.03 3.13 -8.91
N ARG A 143 -3.76 4.36 -8.48
CA ARG A 143 -3.71 4.72 -7.05
C ARG A 143 -5.02 5.39 -6.65
N GLN A 144 -5.72 4.83 -5.66
CA GLN A 144 -6.96 5.40 -5.12
C GLN A 144 -6.69 6.29 -3.90
N ALA A 145 -7.59 7.24 -3.66
CA ALA A 145 -7.53 8.08 -2.46
C ALA A 145 -7.73 7.28 -1.17
N SER A 146 -8.39 6.12 -1.24
CA SER A 146 -8.58 5.15 -0.14
C SER A 146 -7.32 4.38 0.25
N GLY A 147 -6.18 4.68 -0.37
CA GLY A 147 -4.89 4.07 -0.02
C GLY A 147 -4.48 2.88 -0.89
N HIS A 148 -5.39 2.29 -1.67
CA HIS A 148 -5.07 1.18 -2.57
C HIS A 148 -4.18 1.59 -3.75
N TRP A 149 -3.26 0.70 -4.14
CA TRP A 149 -2.41 0.87 -5.31
C TRP A 149 -2.50 -0.36 -6.20
N TRP A 150 -3.45 -0.33 -7.11
CA TRP A 150 -3.76 -1.45 -7.99
C TRP A 150 -2.75 -1.55 -9.13
N SER A 151 -2.31 -2.78 -9.37
CA SER A 151 -1.67 -3.22 -10.60
C SER A 151 -2.55 -4.31 -11.22
N ALA A 152 -3.36 -3.91 -12.19
CA ALA A 152 -4.36 -4.77 -12.80
C ALA A 152 -4.05 -5.06 -14.27
N HIS A 153 -4.35 -6.27 -14.73
CA HIS A 153 -4.32 -6.66 -16.13
C HIS A 153 -5.76 -6.85 -16.61
N VAL A 154 -6.23 -5.92 -17.43
CA VAL A 154 -7.62 -5.88 -17.91
C VAL A 154 -7.67 -6.26 -19.37
N ASN A 155 -8.45 -7.28 -19.71
CA ASN A 155 -8.64 -7.77 -21.06
C ASN A 155 -9.03 -6.61 -21.99
N ALA A 156 -8.23 -6.43 -23.02
CA ALA A 156 -8.29 -5.23 -23.83
C ALA A 156 -9.45 -5.24 -24.85
N ASP A 157 -10.09 -6.39 -25.05
CA ASP A 157 -11.24 -6.57 -25.95
C ASP A 157 -12.57 -6.62 -25.17
N THR A 158 -12.56 -7.10 -23.93
CA THR A 158 -13.77 -7.40 -23.15
C THR A 158 -13.92 -6.62 -21.85
N GLY A 159 -12.86 -5.96 -21.37
CA GLY A 159 -12.86 -5.28 -20.08
C GLY A 159 -12.78 -6.21 -18.85
N ILE A 160 -12.73 -7.53 -19.04
CA ILE A 160 -12.60 -8.48 -17.93
C ILE A 160 -11.26 -8.27 -17.21
N VAL A 161 -11.26 -8.17 -15.88
CA VAL A 161 -10.03 -8.12 -15.08
C VAL A 161 -9.43 -9.54 -15.00
N GLU A 162 -8.33 -9.78 -15.71
CA GLU A 162 -7.67 -11.09 -15.81
C GLU A 162 -6.78 -11.39 -14.61
N ALA A 163 -6.15 -10.34 -14.05
CA ALA A 163 -5.34 -10.41 -12.86
C ALA A 163 -5.31 -9.05 -12.18
N ILE A 164 -5.20 -9.02 -10.86
CA ILE A 164 -5.06 -7.79 -10.09
C ILE A 164 -4.23 -8.05 -8.85
N ASN A 165 -3.32 -7.15 -8.54
CA ASN A 165 -2.58 -7.11 -7.29
C ASN A 165 -2.79 -5.75 -6.66
N ASP A 166 -2.97 -5.72 -5.34
CA ASP A 166 -2.76 -4.50 -4.57
C ASP A 166 -1.28 -4.44 -4.19
N TRP A 167 -0.54 -3.46 -4.73
CA TRP A 167 0.88 -3.25 -4.39
C TRP A 167 1.08 -2.63 -3.02
N VAL A 168 -0.02 -2.31 -2.34
CA VAL A 168 -0.02 -1.97 -0.94
C VAL A 168 0.35 -3.21 -0.11
N SER A 169 1.62 -3.34 0.23
CA SER A 169 2.11 -4.36 1.18
C SER A 169 1.71 -4.06 2.64
N SER A 170 1.26 -2.84 2.90
CA SER A 170 0.62 -2.36 4.12
C SER A 170 0.30 -0.89 3.83
N ALA A 171 -0.96 -0.51 3.68
CA ALA A 171 -1.30 0.89 3.58
C ALA A 171 -1.19 1.43 5.00
N GLN A 172 0.03 1.69 5.47
CA GLN A 172 0.21 2.96 6.12
C GLN A 172 -0.25 3.99 5.09
N GLU A 173 -1.54 4.33 5.07
CA GLU A 173 -1.88 5.73 4.92
C GLU A 173 -0.86 6.44 5.80
N GLN A 174 0.05 7.21 5.19
CA GLN A 174 0.86 8.11 5.97
C GLN A 174 -0.12 9.09 6.58
N THR A 175 -0.66 8.72 7.73
CA THR A 175 -1.38 9.58 8.67
C THR A 175 -0.51 10.78 9.07
N SER A 176 0.75 10.79 8.60
CA SER A 176 1.78 11.82 8.74
C SER A 176 2.11 12.05 10.21
N GLU A 177 1.73 11.10 11.06
CA GLU A 177 2.05 11.08 12.47
C GLU A 177 3.43 10.48 12.69
N SER A 178 4.17 11.04 13.65
CA SER A 178 5.44 10.48 14.05
C SER A 178 5.70 10.78 15.52
N PHE A 179 6.34 9.84 16.20
CA PHE A 179 6.55 9.90 17.64
C PHE A 179 8.01 9.60 17.95
N ARG A 180 8.70 10.48 18.67
CA ARG A 180 10.01 10.14 19.24
C ARG A 180 9.79 9.31 20.49
N VAL A 181 10.11 8.03 20.46
CA VAL A 181 9.77 7.06 21.52
C VAL A 181 10.80 5.94 21.59
N TYR A 182 10.82 5.21 22.69
CA TYR A 182 11.37 3.86 22.72
C TYR A 182 10.41 2.96 21.93
N PRO A 183 10.85 2.37 20.81
CA PRO A 183 9.99 1.54 19.97
C PRO A 183 9.64 0.23 20.69
N ARG A 184 8.63 -0.49 20.20
CA ARG A 184 8.17 -1.77 20.79
C ARG A 184 9.27 -2.80 21.08
N SER A 185 10.38 -2.77 20.36
CA SER A 185 11.53 -3.67 20.57
C SER A 185 12.45 -3.26 21.72
N VAL A 186 12.15 -2.16 22.42
CA VAL A 186 12.94 -1.61 23.52
C VAL A 186 12.05 -1.52 24.76
N ASP A 187 12.29 -2.41 25.72
CA ASP A 187 11.45 -2.54 26.91
C ASP A 187 11.65 -1.39 27.91
N SER A 188 12.87 -0.86 28.01
CA SER A 188 13.18 0.25 28.92
C SER A 188 14.24 1.21 28.36
N PRO A 189 14.39 2.41 28.95
CA PRO A 189 15.47 3.32 28.62
C PRO A 189 16.90 2.76 28.75
N ALA A 190 17.08 1.67 29.51
CA ALA A 190 18.38 1.02 29.66
C ALA A 190 18.68 0.05 28.50
N ASP A 191 17.66 -0.42 27.78
CA ASP A 191 17.77 -1.49 26.78
C ASP A 191 17.96 -0.96 25.35
N GLY A 192 17.85 0.35 25.14
CA GLY A 192 17.99 0.94 23.82
C GLY A 192 17.80 2.44 23.77
N LEU A 193 17.82 2.98 22.56
CA LEU A 193 17.67 4.41 22.28
C LEU A 193 16.27 4.72 21.73
N ARG A 194 15.80 5.95 21.97
CA ARG A 194 14.59 6.47 21.34
C ARG A 194 14.80 6.68 19.84
N GLN A 195 13.76 6.42 19.06
CA GLN A 195 13.71 6.63 17.62
C GLN A 195 12.51 7.49 17.26
N LEU A 196 12.58 8.22 16.14
CA LEU A 196 11.41 8.87 15.55
C LEU A 196 10.68 7.85 14.67
N VAL A 197 9.62 7.24 15.21
CA VAL A 197 8.81 6.24 14.50
C VAL A 197 7.74 6.95 13.69
N ALA A 198 7.70 6.71 12.38
CA ALA A 198 6.76 7.34 11.46
C ALA A 198 5.57 6.41 11.12
N SER A 199 4.36 7.00 11.13
CA SER A 199 3.07 6.39 10.78
C SER A 199 2.79 5.02 11.42
N PRO A 200 3.10 4.76 12.71
CA PRO A 200 3.13 3.40 13.27
C PRO A 200 1.77 2.66 13.32
N ALA A 201 0.66 3.33 13.03
CA ALA A 201 -0.67 2.73 13.07
C ALA A 201 -0.84 1.55 12.12
N ASN A 202 -1.45 0.48 12.61
CA ASN A 202 -1.87 -0.63 11.77
C ASN A 202 -3.15 -0.24 11.00
N SER A 203 -3.17 -0.47 9.69
CA SER A 203 -4.26 -0.02 8.83
C SER A 203 -5.57 -0.78 9.01
N GLN A 204 -5.55 -1.99 9.59
CA GLN A 204 -6.75 -2.77 9.89
C GLN A 204 -7.36 -2.34 11.23
N ALA A 205 -6.52 -2.20 12.26
CA ALA A 205 -6.97 -1.86 13.61
C ALA A 205 -7.23 -0.35 13.78
N SER A 206 -6.41 0.48 13.16
CA SER A 206 -6.42 1.94 13.24
C SER A 206 -6.44 2.57 11.83
N PRO A 207 -7.51 2.37 11.04
CA PRO A 207 -7.57 2.78 9.64
C PRO A 207 -7.45 4.29 9.41
N ARG A 208 -7.62 5.12 10.44
CA ARG A 208 -7.48 6.58 10.39
C ARG A 208 -6.22 7.11 11.11
N GLY A 209 -5.32 6.23 11.51
CA GLY A 209 -4.19 6.55 12.39
C GLY A 209 -4.59 6.67 13.85
N TRP A 210 -3.61 7.02 14.69
CA TRP A 210 -3.81 7.12 16.13
C TRP A 210 -4.26 8.52 16.56
N VAL A 211 -3.84 9.56 15.84
CA VAL A 211 -4.08 10.96 16.23
C VAL A 211 -5.23 11.58 15.43
N SER A 212 -6.29 12.04 16.11
CA SER A 212 -7.46 12.65 15.44
C SER A 212 -7.21 14.09 14.96
N ALA A 213 -6.41 14.87 15.70
CA ALA A 213 -6.10 16.26 15.36
C ALA A 213 -4.60 16.51 15.44
N ASN A 214 -4.13 17.14 16.52
CA ASN A 214 -2.74 17.54 16.69
C ASN A 214 -2.24 17.38 18.14
N THR A 215 -2.89 16.49 18.90
CA THR A 215 -2.56 16.17 20.29
C THR A 215 -2.59 14.66 20.51
N THR A 216 -2.14 14.17 21.66
CA THR A 216 -2.12 12.74 22.03
C THR A 216 -3.52 12.22 22.40
N ALA A 217 -4.45 12.35 21.45
CA ALA A 217 -5.82 11.89 21.54
C ALA A 217 -6.31 11.38 20.17
N GLY A 218 -7.04 10.27 20.19
CA GLY A 218 -7.74 9.76 19.03
C GLY A 218 -8.68 8.62 19.38
N ASN A 219 -8.95 7.74 18.41
CA ASN A 219 -10.00 6.73 18.53
C ASN A 219 -9.74 5.74 19.68
N ASN A 220 -8.50 5.28 19.84
CA ASN A 220 -8.20 4.19 20.77
C ASN A 220 -7.84 4.71 22.18
N ALA A 221 -7.24 5.89 22.26
CA ALA A 221 -6.71 6.41 23.53
C ALA A 221 -6.63 7.94 23.60
N TRP A 222 -6.69 8.47 24.81
CA TRP A 222 -6.40 9.85 25.19
C TRP A 222 -5.37 9.86 26.32
N ALA A 223 -4.16 10.36 26.05
CA ALA A 223 -3.09 10.41 27.03
C ALA A 223 -2.83 11.85 27.50
N GLN A 224 -2.74 12.05 28.81
CA GLN A 224 -2.55 13.35 29.49
C GLN A 224 -1.71 13.20 30.75
N SER A 225 -1.20 14.31 31.29
CA SER A 225 -0.69 14.32 32.66
C SER A 225 -1.82 14.36 33.69
N ASN A 226 -1.54 13.92 34.92
CA ASN A 226 -2.46 14.06 36.05
C ASN A 226 -1.70 14.31 37.37
N PRO A 227 -1.04 15.48 37.53
CA PRO A 227 -0.22 15.74 38.71
C PRO A 227 -1.03 15.89 40.01
N SER A 228 -2.32 16.23 39.93
CA SER A 228 -3.21 16.32 41.09
C SER A 228 -3.72 14.95 41.55
N GLY A 229 -3.65 13.93 40.69
CA GLY A 229 -4.20 12.60 40.94
C GLY A 229 -5.73 12.57 41.04
N GLY A 230 -6.42 13.59 40.52
CA GLY A 230 -7.88 13.68 40.55
C GLY A 230 -8.56 12.99 39.36
N ASP A 231 -9.89 12.92 39.42
CA ASP A 231 -10.71 12.22 38.41
C ASP A 231 -11.06 13.08 37.18
N VAL A 232 -10.84 14.41 37.26
CA VAL A 232 -11.05 15.32 36.13
C VAL A 232 -9.82 15.28 35.22
N TRP A 233 -9.99 14.74 34.01
CA TRP A 233 -8.88 14.49 33.09
C TRP A 233 -9.05 15.18 31.72
N LEU A 234 -10.27 15.57 31.35
CA LEU A 234 -10.60 16.03 29.99
C LEU A 234 -9.75 17.23 29.55
N ASN A 235 -9.58 18.20 30.44
CA ASN A 235 -8.83 19.44 30.19
C ASN A 235 -7.39 19.39 30.74
N ASN A 236 -6.91 18.22 31.18
CA ASN A 236 -5.52 18.10 31.63
C ASN A 236 -4.55 18.28 30.46
N HIS A 237 -3.31 18.61 30.81
CA HIS A 237 -2.27 18.90 29.85
C HIS A 237 -1.99 17.71 28.92
N ARG A 238 -2.05 17.98 27.62
CA ARG A 238 -1.57 17.12 26.53
C ARG A 238 -0.67 17.94 25.62
N PRO A 239 0.41 17.37 25.09
CA PRO A 239 1.21 18.05 24.09
C PRO A 239 0.39 18.35 22.85
N THR A 240 0.56 19.55 22.30
CA THR A 240 -0.05 19.97 21.03
C THR A 240 1.05 20.38 20.07
N VAL A 241 0.99 19.91 18.83
CA VAL A 241 2.03 20.15 17.81
C VAL A 241 1.45 20.77 16.54
N SER A 242 2.32 21.29 15.67
CA SER A 242 1.93 21.65 14.30
C SER A 242 1.98 20.39 13.43
N GLY A 243 0.83 19.98 12.89
CA GLY A 243 0.67 18.67 12.24
C GLY A 243 0.54 17.53 13.26
N LYS A 244 1.27 16.44 13.05
CA LYS A 244 1.21 15.24 13.92
C LYS A 244 2.61 14.70 14.28
N LYS A 245 3.61 15.60 14.36
CA LYS A 245 5.00 15.25 14.70
C LYS A 245 5.29 15.50 16.18
N PHE A 246 5.23 14.45 16.99
CA PHE A 246 5.49 14.46 18.44
C PHE A 246 6.97 14.15 18.71
N ASP A 247 7.82 15.15 18.51
CA ASP A 247 9.29 15.05 18.57
C ASP A 247 9.84 15.76 19.80
N PHE A 248 9.56 15.22 20.99
CA PHE A 248 9.97 15.82 22.27
C PHE A 248 11.26 15.21 22.80
N THR A 249 12.14 16.05 23.35
CA THR A 249 13.37 15.63 24.02
C THR A 249 13.07 14.94 25.36
N LEU A 250 13.96 14.04 25.78
CA LEU A 250 13.90 13.36 27.07
C LEU A 250 15.27 13.42 27.72
N ASP A 251 15.35 13.98 28.91
CA ASP A 251 16.55 13.99 29.74
C ASP A 251 16.19 13.39 31.10
N LEU A 252 16.47 12.10 31.28
CA LEU A 252 16.18 11.35 32.50
C LEU A 252 17.01 11.79 33.71
N THR A 253 18.01 12.68 33.52
CA THR A 253 18.75 13.28 34.64
C THR A 253 18.01 14.46 35.27
N LYS A 254 16.91 14.92 34.65
CA LYS A 254 16.08 16.04 35.13
C LYS A 254 14.85 15.55 35.89
N GLN A 255 14.16 16.50 36.53
CA GLN A 255 12.89 16.24 37.21
C GLN A 255 11.80 15.79 36.22
N PRO A 256 10.91 14.84 36.57
CA PRO A 256 9.87 14.35 35.67
C PRO A 256 8.96 15.39 35.03
N SER A 257 8.68 16.47 35.75
CA SER A 257 7.90 17.60 35.22
C SER A 257 8.53 18.27 34.00
N THR A 258 9.83 18.09 33.78
CA THR A 258 10.56 18.71 32.66
C THR A 258 10.43 17.96 31.33
N TYR A 259 9.96 16.71 31.36
CA TYR A 259 9.80 15.86 30.17
C TYR A 259 8.40 15.23 30.06
N VAL A 260 7.40 15.92 30.62
CA VAL A 260 6.00 15.44 30.63
C VAL A 260 5.47 15.15 29.21
N ASP A 261 5.82 15.98 28.22
CA ASP A 261 5.37 15.78 26.83
C ASP A 261 5.95 14.51 26.19
N ALA A 262 7.23 14.23 26.44
CA ALA A 262 7.86 13.00 26.00
C ALA A 262 7.25 11.77 26.70
N SER A 263 6.91 11.90 27.99
CA SER A 263 6.27 10.82 28.76
C SER A 263 4.85 10.53 28.26
N ILE A 264 4.03 11.56 28.02
CA ILE A 264 2.67 11.42 27.48
C ILE A 264 2.73 10.80 26.07
N THR A 265 3.67 11.27 25.25
CA THR A 265 3.88 10.74 23.89
C THR A 265 4.27 9.25 23.92
N GLN A 266 5.15 8.85 24.83
CA GLN A 266 5.53 7.44 25.00
C GLN A 266 4.34 6.58 25.43
N LEU A 267 3.55 7.04 26.42
CA LEU A 267 2.35 6.34 26.87
C LEU A 267 1.36 6.15 25.72
N PHE A 268 1.06 7.24 25.00
CA PHE A 268 0.15 7.21 23.86
C PHE A 268 0.59 6.22 22.78
N TYR A 269 1.88 6.23 22.43
CA TYR A 269 2.45 5.29 21.47
C TYR A 269 2.30 3.83 21.94
N THR A 270 2.65 3.55 23.19
CA THR A 270 2.61 2.18 23.73
C THR A 270 1.19 1.65 23.80
N VAL A 271 0.22 2.45 24.29
CA VAL A 271 -1.20 2.04 24.39
C VAL A 271 -1.77 1.74 23.00
N ASN A 272 -1.57 2.64 22.03
CA ASN A 272 -2.06 2.41 20.67
C ASN A 272 -1.37 1.20 19.99
N THR A 273 -0.08 0.99 20.23
CA THR A 273 0.62 -0.21 19.74
C THR A 273 -0.01 -1.49 20.30
N MET A 274 -0.38 -1.49 21.58
CA MET A 274 -1.01 -2.63 22.22
C MET A 274 -2.45 -2.83 21.77
N HIS A 275 -3.19 -1.76 21.53
CA HIS A 275 -4.51 -1.80 20.90
C HIS A 275 -4.42 -2.50 19.53
N ASP A 276 -3.57 -1.98 18.64
CA ASP A 276 -3.45 -2.50 17.28
C ASP A 276 -3.00 -3.97 17.26
N LEU A 277 -2.08 -4.33 18.14
CA LEU A 277 -1.67 -5.72 18.29
C LEU A 277 -2.82 -6.61 18.75
N SER A 278 -3.54 -6.20 19.80
CA SER A 278 -4.63 -7.00 20.39
C SER A 278 -5.78 -7.18 19.39
N PHE A 279 -6.08 -6.15 18.61
CA PHE A 279 -7.05 -6.21 17.51
C PHE A 279 -6.70 -7.30 16.50
N ILE A 280 -5.44 -7.36 16.06
CA ILE A 280 -4.96 -8.38 15.11
C ILE A 280 -5.08 -9.80 15.70
N TYR A 281 -5.01 -9.93 17.03
CA TYR A 281 -5.22 -11.20 17.73
C TYR A 281 -6.68 -11.47 18.13
N GLY A 282 -7.64 -10.69 17.61
CA GLY A 282 -9.07 -10.95 17.74
C GLY A 282 -9.76 -10.23 18.90
N PHE A 283 -9.08 -9.29 19.57
CA PHE A 283 -9.75 -8.33 20.45
C PHE A 283 -10.24 -7.15 19.59
N ASP A 284 -11.26 -7.41 18.77
CA ASP A 284 -11.90 -6.47 17.88
C ASP A 284 -13.15 -5.82 18.51
N GLU A 285 -13.89 -5.04 17.72
CA GLU A 285 -15.09 -4.31 18.14
C GLU A 285 -16.19 -5.23 18.68
N GLN A 286 -16.34 -6.42 18.10
CA GLN A 286 -17.32 -7.40 18.57
C GLN A 286 -16.89 -8.03 19.89
N ALA A 287 -15.58 -8.22 20.09
CA ALA A 287 -14.98 -8.72 21.31
C ALA A 287 -14.92 -7.67 22.44
N GLY A 288 -15.29 -6.41 22.16
CA GLY A 288 -15.32 -5.33 23.14
C GLY A 288 -13.97 -4.65 23.34
N ASN A 289 -13.25 -4.38 22.24
CA ASN A 289 -12.06 -3.54 22.29
C ASN A 289 -12.40 -2.08 22.63
N PHE A 290 -11.37 -1.33 23.04
CA PHE A 290 -11.53 0.04 23.52
C PHE A 290 -11.35 1.06 22.40
N GLN A 291 -12.43 1.74 22.02
CA GLN A 291 -12.40 2.76 20.96
C GLN A 291 -13.62 3.69 21.00
N ASP A 292 -13.39 4.95 20.65
CA ASP A 292 -14.45 5.95 20.58
C ASP A 292 -15.51 5.61 19.51
N VAL A 293 -15.07 5.18 18.33
CA VAL A 293 -15.93 4.84 17.18
C VAL A 293 -15.65 3.41 16.69
N ASN A 294 -16.72 2.61 16.63
CA ASN A 294 -16.75 1.27 16.02
C ASN A 294 -17.08 1.34 14.53
N TYR A 295 -16.08 1.09 13.68
CA TYR A 295 -16.18 1.21 12.23
C TYR A 295 -16.90 0.02 11.59
N SER A 296 -16.91 -1.16 12.22
CA SER A 296 -17.65 -2.33 11.76
C SER A 296 -19.16 -2.22 11.99
N GLY A 297 -19.57 -1.32 12.90
CA GLY A 297 -20.97 -1.15 13.30
C GLY A 297 -21.48 -2.19 14.31
N VAL A 298 -20.61 -3.05 14.83
CA VAL A 298 -20.92 -3.96 15.94
C VAL A 298 -20.19 -3.55 17.24
N GLY A 299 -20.61 -4.13 18.37
CA GLY A 299 -20.08 -3.76 19.68
C GLY A 299 -20.64 -2.45 20.23
N VAL A 300 -19.98 -1.92 21.26
CA VAL A 300 -20.28 -0.63 21.89
C VAL A 300 -18.99 0.19 21.88
N GLY A 301 -19.04 1.43 21.39
CA GLY A 301 -17.91 2.35 21.41
C GLY A 301 -18.06 3.44 22.48
N GLY A 302 -17.24 4.49 22.36
CA GLY A 302 -17.17 5.58 23.34
C GLY A 302 -16.38 5.19 24.59
N ASP A 303 -15.50 4.19 24.47
CA ASP A 303 -14.80 3.53 25.57
C ASP A 303 -13.27 3.49 25.36
N TYR A 304 -12.72 4.49 24.69
CA TYR A 304 -11.27 4.66 24.59
C TYR A 304 -10.57 4.73 25.95
N VAL A 305 -9.26 4.44 25.94
CA VAL A 305 -8.40 4.43 27.15
C VAL A 305 -7.81 5.79 27.47
#